data_AF-A0A845Y809-F1
#
_entry.id   AF-A0A845Y809-F1
#
_cell.length_a   1.000
_cell.length_b   1.000
_cell.length_c   1.000
_cell.angle_alpha   90.00
_cell.angle_beta   90.00
_cell.angle_gamma   90.00
#
_symmetry.space_group_name_H-M   'P 1'
#
loop_
_entity.id
_entity.type
_entity.pdbx_description
1 polymer ?
#
loop_
_entity_poly.entity_id
_entity_poly.type
_entity_poly.pdbx_seq_one_letter_code
_entity_poly.pdbx_strand_id
1 'polypeptide(L)' 'MNIQQIPQTDSIPELAEFWDTHDLTDFEQQLEEVTEPVFERETVVQIYLQPQEMEVVKNVAKSQGIDYVDL' A
#
# COMPACT_ATOMS: atom_id res chain seq x y z
N MET A 1 -32.95 -2.81 -10.01
CA MET A 1 -31.84 -2.31 -9.19
C MET A 1 -30.67 -3.24 -9.45
N ASN A 2 -29.62 -2.77 -10.13
CA ASN A 2 -28.44 -3.58 -10.37
C ASN A 2 -27.59 -3.52 -9.10
N ILE A 3 -27.51 -4.64 -8.41
CA ILE A 3 -26.65 -4.80 -7.24
C ILE A 3 -25.23 -4.89 -7.82
N GLN A 4 -24.46 -3.80 -7.72
CA GLN A 4 -23.04 -3.82 -8.06
C GLN A 4 -22.31 -4.52 -6.92
N GLN A 5 -21.49 -5.52 -7.22
CA GLN A 5 -20.73 -6.29 -6.22
C GLN A 5 -19.26 -5.93 -6.29
N ILE A 6 -18.59 -5.93 -5.14
CA ILE A 6 -17.13 -5.80 -5.09
C ILE A 6 -16.52 -7.04 -5.77
N PRO A 7 -15.63 -6.87 -6.76
CA PRO A 7 -15.02 -8.00 -7.46
C PRO A 7 -14.22 -8.88 -6.50
N GLN A 8 -14.42 -10.20 -6.61
CA GLN A 8 -13.69 -11.21 -5.84
C GLN A 8 -12.39 -11.57 -6.58
N THR A 9 -11.34 -10.80 -6.33
CA THR A 9 -10.03 -10.93 -6.99
C THR A 9 -8.91 -10.63 -5.98
N ASP A 10 -7.73 -11.21 -6.20
CA ASP A 10 -6.49 -10.91 -5.48
C ASP A 10 -5.58 -9.94 -6.26
N SER A 11 -6.02 -9.50 -7.43
CA SER A 11 -5.31 -8.56 -8.29
C SER A 11 -5.43 -7.13 -7.76
N ILE A 12 -4.34 -6.60 -7.18
CA ILE A 12 -4.27 -5.21 -6.72
C ILE A 12 -4.56 -4.19 -7.85
N PRO A 13 -4.04 -4.32 -9.09
CA PRO A 13 -4.36 -3.39 -10.17
C PRO A 13 -5.85 -3.35 -10.51
N GLU A 14 -6.52 -4.51 -10.52
CA GLU A 14 -7.94 -4.61 -10.84
C GLU A 14 -8.81 -3.94 -9.78
N LEU A 15 -8.47 -4.13 -8.50
CA LEU A 15 -9.14 -3.44 -7.39
C LEU A 15 -8.92 -1.92 -7.44
N ALA A 16 -7.73 -1.46 -7.84
CA ALA A 16 -7.46 -0.03 -7.99
C ALA A 16 -8.32 0.60 -9.09
N GLU A 17 -8.36 0.00 -10.28
CA GLU A 17 -9.20 0.48 -11.40
C GLU A 17 -10.70 0.51 -11.04
N PHE A 18 -11.15 -0.47 -10.25
CA PHE A 18 -12.51 -0.50 -9.72
C PHE A 18 -12.79 0.72 -8.84
N TRP A 19 -11.96 0.97 -7.82
CA TRP A 19 -12.16 2.08 -6.87
C TRP A 19 -11.90 3.47 -7.46
N ASP A 20 -11.18 3.57 -8.58
CA ASP A 20 -11.02 4.84 -9.30
C ASP A 20 -12.35 5.38 -9.87
N THR A 21 -13.34 4.51 -10.06
CA THR A 21 -14.62 4.84 -10.70
C THR A 21 -15.84 4.61 -9.82
N HIS A 22 -15.68 3.99 -8.66
CA HIS A 22 -16.76 3.61 -7.75
C HIS A 22 -16.60 4.25 -6.38
N ASP A 23 -17.68 4.79 -5.82
CA ASP A 23 -17.65 5.37 -4.48
C ASP A 23 -17.77 4.27 -3.42
N LEU A 24 -17.00 4.40 -2.34
CA LEU A 24 -17.02 3.43 -1.23
C LEU A 24 -18.39 3.30 -0.58
N THR A 25 -19.15 4.40 -0.50
CA THR A 25 -20.47 4.45 0.16
C THR A 25 -21.53 3.64 -0.58
N ASP A 26 -21.35 3.37 -1.88
CA ASP A 26 -22.25 2.52 -2.66
C ASP A 26 -22.19 1.04 -2.24
N PHE A 27 -21.15 0.65 -1.49
CA PHE A 27 -20.88 -0.74 -1.11
C PHE A 27 -20.90 -0.98 0.40
N GLU A 28 -21.42 -0.06 1.22
CA GLU A 28 -21.45 -0.16 2.69
C GLU A 28 -21.96 -1.52 3.21
N GLN A 29 -22.96 -2.12 2.54
CA GLN A 29 -23.54 -3.41 2.93
C GLN A 29 -22.64 -4.61 2.67
N GLN A 30 -21.56 -4.42 1.90
CA GLN A 30 -20.56 -5.43 1.55
C GLN A 30 -19.24 -5.21 2.28
N LEU A 31 -19.11 -4.14 3.08
CA LEU A 31 -17.92 -3.81 3.85
C LEU A 31 -18.11 -4.23 5.31
N GLU A 32 -17.01 -4.67 5.94
CA GLU A 32 -16.95 -4.94 7.37
C GLU A 32 -15.98 -3.96 8.03
N GLU A 33 -16.39 -3.36 9.14
CA GLU A 33 -15.52 -2.47 9.91
C GLU A 33 -14.42 -3.30 10.56
N VAL A 34 -13.17 -2.95 10.26
CA VAL A 34 -12.02 -3.63 10.86
C VAL A 34 -11.60 -2.89 12.13
N THR A 35 -11.95 -3.48 13.29
CA THR A 35 -11.71 -2.89 14.61
C THR A 35 -10.30 -3.14 15.15
N GLU A 36 -9.59 -4.11 14.57
CA GLU A 36 -8.24 -4.50 14.98
C GLU A 36 -7.18 -3.97 14.00
N PRO A 37 -5.98 -3.63 14.46
CA PRO A 37 -4.90 -3.23 13.57
C PRO A 37 -4.50 -4.39 12.65
N VAL A 38 -4.78 -4.27 11.35
CA VAL A 38 -4.39 -5.28 10.34
C VAL A 38 -2.90 -5.20 9.99
N PHE A 39 -2.32 -4.01 10.11
CA PHE A 39 -0.93 -3.75 9.80
C PHE A 39 -0.18 -3.31 11.05
N GLU A 40 0.45 -4.27 11.72
CA GLU A 40 1.34 -3.99 12.83
C GLU A 40 2.79 -3.92 12.30
N ARG A 41 3.51 -2.84 12.64
CA ARG A 41 4.94 -2.66 12.29
C ARG A 41 5.85 -3.49 13.21
N GLU A 42 5.48 -4.75 13.51
CA GLU A 42 6.26 -5.58 14.42
C GLU A 42 7.54 -6.13 13.78
N THR A 43 7.54 -6.30 12.45
CA THR A 43 8.67 -6.91 11.76
C THR A 43 9.51 -5.84 11.05
N VAL A 44 10.67 -5.53 11.63
CA VAL A 44 11.74 -4.83 10.91
C VAL A 44 12.35 -5.81 9.91
N VAL A 45 12.12 -5.59 8.61
CA VAL A 45 12.74 -6.37 7.55
C VAL A 45 14.12 -5.78 7.26
N GLN A 46 15.17 -6.48 7.68
CA GLN A 46 16.54 -6.07 7.37
C GLN A 46 16.92 -6.52 5.95
N ILE A 47 17.16 -5.55 5.07
CA ILE A 47 17.62 -5.80 3.70
C ILE A 47 19.10 -5.47 3.61
N TYR A 48 19.90 -6.46 3.19
CA TYR A 48 21.33 -6.26 2.95
C TYR A 48 21.55 -5.74 1.53
N LEU A 49 21.96 -4.49 1.43
CA LEU A 49 22.32 -3.87 0.16
C LEU A 49 23.83 -4.03 -0.10
N GLN A 50 24.20 -4.27 -1.35
CA GLN A 50 25.58 -4.14 -1.77
C GLN A 50 26.02 -2.65 -1.66
N PRO A 51 27.32 -2.38 -1.47
CA PRO A 51 27.80 -0.99 -1.32
C PRO A 51 27.36 -0.06 -2.46
N GLN A 52 27.30 -0.58 -3.69
CA GLN A 52 26.87 0.19 -4.87
C GLN A 52 25.38 0.55 -4.82
N GLU A 53 24.53 -0.40 -4.40
CA GLU A 53 23.08 -0.19 -4.26
C GLU A 53 22.79 0.82 -3.16
N MET A 54 23.54 0.75 -2.06
CA MET A 54 23.40 1.72 -0.97
C MET A 54 23.73 3.15 -1.43
N GLU A 55 24.79 3.36 -2.21
CA GLU A 55 25.10 4.70 -2.71
C GLU A 55 24.00 5.25 -3.63
N VAL A 56 23.37 4.39 -4.44
CA VAL A 56 22.22 4.77 -5.26
C VAL A 56 21.04 5.21 -4.39
N VAL A 57 20.67 4.41 -3.38
CA VAL A 57 19.57 4.73 -2.46
C VAL A 57 19.83 6.04 -1.71
N LYS A 58 21.05 6.27 -1.21
CA LYS A 58 21.43 7.55 -0.57
C LYS A 58 21.24 8.74 -1.49
N ASN A 59 21.62 8.62 -2.75
CA ASN A 59 21.48 9.72 -3.71
C ASN A 59 20.01 10.03 -4.02
N VAL A 60 19.16 9.00 -4.10
CA VAL A 60 17.71 9.17 -4.24
C VAL A 60 17.09 9.78 -2.99
N ALA A 61 17.46 9.32 -1.80
CA ALA A 61 16.96 9.88 -0.54
C ALA A 61 17.29 11.38 -0.42
N LYS A 62 18.54 11.75 -0.73
CA LYS A 62 18.97 13.16 -0.76
C LYS A 62 18.18 14.02 -1.74
N SER A 63 17.87 13.51 -2.93
CA SER A 63 17.08 14.28 -3.91
C SER A 63 15.63 14.47 -3.48
N GLN A 64 15.13 13.63 -2.57
CA GLN A 64 13.81 13.73 -1.95
C GLN A 64 13.81 14.44 -0.59
N GLY A 65 14.98 14.89 -0.11
CA GLY A 65 15.11 15.58 1.19
C GLY A 65 14.98 14.66 2.41
N ILE A 66 15.19 13.35 2.23
CA ILE A 66 15.15 12.34 3.29
C ILE A 66 16.57 12.15 3.83
N ASP A 67 16.75 12.28 5.15
CA ASP A 67 18.06 12.07 5.80
C ASP A 67 18.34 10.57 5.97
N TYR A 68 19.62 10.23 5.97
CA TYR A 68 20.11 8.86 6.10
C TYR A 68 19.77 8.21 7.45
N VAL A 69 19.51 9.02 8.48
CA VAL A 69 19.13 8.53 9.83
C VAL A 69 17.70 7.97 9.88
N ASP A 70 16.89 8.26 8.85
CA ASP A 70 15.50 7.81 8.72
C ASP A 70 15.36 6.60 7.76
N LEU A 71 16.48 6.08 7.24
CA LEU A 71 16.59 4.87 6.40
C LEU A 71 16.97 3.65 7.24
#